data_AF-A0A848MRB0-F1
#
_entry.id   AF-A0A848MRB0-F1
#
_cell.length_a   1.000
_cell.length_b   1.000
_cell.length_c   1.000
_cell.angle_alpha   90.00
_cell.angle_beta   90.00
_cell.angle_gamma   90.00
#
_symmetry.space_group_name_H-M   'P 1'
#
loop_
_entity.id
_entity.type
_entity.pdbx_description
1 polymer ?
#
loop_
_entity_poly.entity_id
_entity_poly.type
_entity_poly.pdbx_seq_one_letter_code
_entity_poly.pdbx_strand_id
1 'polypeptide(L)'
;MLLRDFYMFPQADTLPQLINKIEKYCRAQVTFPLLNLNDDWRDAEYDFNRLFVGPQALLAPPYASAYLETEPQLMGNSTQEIRGLLHALGLSVRDENQIPDDHISYEIELCLVLIKQAPQQPIYQEALAWLVSDHMGHWLPKFIANSENQAQTPLLLAITRVLSLWFNDLQRRIS
;
A
#
# COMPACT_ATOMS: atom_id res chain seq x y z
N MET A 1 -6.28 0.99 -7.75
CA MET A 1 -6.89 -0.34 -7.55
C MET A 1 -5.82 -1.42 -7.52
N LEU A 2 -4.98 -1.55 -8.55
CA LEU A 2 -4.03 -2.68 -8.64
C LEU A 2 -2.98 -2.79 -7.52
N LEU A 3 -2.38 -1.68 -7.08
CA LEU A 3 -1.44 -1.71 -5.93
C LEU A 3 -2.14 -2.07 -4.62
N ARG A 4 -3.35 -1.53 -4.39
CA ARG A 4 -4.21 -1.93 -3.26
C ARG A 4 -4.44 -3.44 -3.27
N ASP A 5 -4.85 -3.97 -4.42
CA ASP A 5 -5.20 -5.39 -4.58
C ASP A 5 -3.98 -6.29 -4.37
N PHE A 6 -2.79 -5.86 -4.82
CA PHE A 6 -1.53 -6.54 -4.56
C PHE A 6 -1.25 -6.69 -3.07
N TYR A 7 -1.32 -5.60 -2.29
CA TYR A 7 -1.07 -5.66 -0.85
C TYR A 7 -2.21 -6.34 -0.05
N MET A 8 -3.36 -6.62 -0.68
CA MET A 8 -4.45 -7.45 -0.12
C MET A 8 -4.36 -8.93 -0.54
N PHE A 9 -3.35 -9.35 -1.31
CA PHE A 9 -3.21 -10.74 -1.72
C PHE A 9 -3.18 -11.68 -0.49
N PRO A 10 -3.90 -12.82 -0.51
CA PRO A 10 -4.63 -13.43 -1.64
C PRO A 10 -6.13 -13.08 -1.74
N GLN A 11 -6.62 -12.06 -1.04
CA GLN A 11 -8.06 -11.79 -0.95
C GLN A 11 -8.68 -11.24 -2.26
N ALA A 12 -7.86 -10.66 -3.15
CA ALA A 12 -8.35 -9.97 -4.34
C ALA A 12 -8.32 -10.83 -5.63
N ASP A 13 -7.17 -11.42 -5.95
CA ASP A 13 -6.89 -12.16 -7.19
C ASP A 13 -5.65 -13.04 -6.98
N THR A 14 -5.32 -13.89 -7.95
CA THR A 14 -4.03 -14.60 -7.95
C THR A 14 -2.86 -13.64 -8.23
N LEU A 15 -1.69 -13.91 -7.67
CA LEU A 15 -0.50 -13.10 -7.88
C LEU A 15 -0.18 -12.90 -9.38
N PRO A 16 -0.22 -13.94 -10.26
CA PRO A 16 0.00 -13.75 -11.69
C PRO A 16 -0.97 -12.78 -12.37
N GLN A 17 -2.25 -12.80 -12.00
CA GLN A 17 -3.24 -11.90 -12.58
C GLN A 17 -3.01 -10.45 -12.16
N LEU A 18 -2.64 -10.23 -10.89
CA LEU A 18 -2.33 -8.90 -10.36
C LEU A 18 -1.09 -8.31 -11.05
N ILE A 19 -0.02 -9.10 -11.17
CA ILE A 19 1.21 -8.67 -11.83
C ILE A 19 0.99 -8.36 -13.30
N ASN A 20 0.29 -9.23 -14.04
CA ASN A 20 -0.02 -8.98 -15.45
C ASN A 20 -0.80 -7.67 -15.65
N LYS A 21 -1.75 -7.36 -14.75
CA LYS A 21 -2.46 -6.09 -14.77
C LYS A 21 -1.49 -4.94 -14.49
N ILE A 22 -0.70 -5.00 -13.42
CA ILE A 22 0.22 -3.92 -13.02
C ILE A 22 1.26 -3.64 -14.10
N GLU A 23 1.91 -4.69 -14.61
CA GLU A 23 2.92 -4.59 -15.66
C GLU A 23 2.37 -3.86 -16.88
N LYS A 24 1.15 -4.19 -17.32
CA LYS A 24 0.50 -3.53 -18.47
C LYS A 24 0.38 -2.02 -18.31
N TYR A 25 0.15 -1.51 -17.10
CA TYR A 25 0.06 -0.07 -16.83
C TYR A 25 1.42 0.59 -16.58
N CYS A 26 2.42 -0.17 -16.11
CA CYS A 26 3.71 0.37 -15.65
C CYS A 26 4.88 0.08 -16.60
N ARG A 27 4.69 -0.67 -17.69
CA ARG A 27 5.76 -1.17 -18.57
C ARG A 27 6.74 -0.11 -19.10
N ALA A 28 6.31 1.15 -19.22
CA ALA A 28 7.15 2.25 -19.67
C ALA A 28 8.07 2.83 -18.57
N GLN A 29 7.83 2.52 -17.30
CA GLN A 29 8.50 3.13 -16.15
C GLN A 29 9.22 2.12 -15.26
N VAL A 30 8.77 0.86 -15.25
CA VAL A 30 9.38 -0.23 -14.47
C VAL A 30 9.51 -1.47 -15.33
N THR A 31 10.69 -2.09 -15.30
CA THR A 31 10.95 -3.38 -15.93
C THR A 31 10.53 -4.49 -14.97
N PHE A 32 9.65 -5.36 -15.43
CA PHE A 32 9.25 -6.57 -14.71
C PHE A 32 10.10 -7.77 -15.15
N PRO A 33 10.44 -8.71 -14.25
CA PRO A 33 11.10 -9.94 -14.64
C PRO A 33 10.15 -10.82 -15.47
N LEU A 34 10.72 -11.57 -16.41
CA LEU A 34 9.96 -12.62 -17.09
C LEU A 34 9.80 -13.81 -16.14
N LEU A 35 8.60 -14.02 -15.62
CA LEU A 35 8.24 -15.17 -14.80
C LEU A 35 7.60 -16.21 -15.70
N ASN A 36 8.32 -17.31 -15.96
CA ASN A 36 7.93 -18.29 -16.99
C ASN A 36 7.66 -19.68 -16.40
N LEU A 37 8.03 -19.90 -15.14
CA LEU A 37 7.91 -21.18 -14.47
C LEU A 37 7.03 -21.07 -13.23
N ASN A 38 6.36 -22.17 -12.88
CA ASN A 38 5.57 -22.24 -11.65
C ASN A 38 6.41 -21.98 -10.40
N ASP A 39 7.70 -22.33 -10.43
CA ASP A 39 8.60 -22.11 -9.29
C ASP A 39 8.93 -20.62 -9.10
N ASP A 40 9.02 -19.83 -10.18
CA ASP A 40 9.21 -18.37 -10.09
C ASP A 40 8.05 -17.70 -9.32
N TRP A 41 6.82 -18.16 -9.57
CA TRP A 41 5.63 -17.66 -8.89
C TRP A 41 5.56 -18.09 -7.43
N ARG A 42 5.98 -19.32 -7.12
CA ARG A 42 6.07 -19.81 -5.74
C ARG A 42 7.10 -19.03 -4.92
N ASP A 43 8.25 -18.74 -5.51
CA ASP A 43 9.29 -17.95 -4.87
C ASP A 43 8.81 -16.52 -4.60
N ALA A 44 8.08 -15.93 -5.54
CA ALA A 44 7.45 -14.62 -5.36
C ALA A 44 6.37 -14.61 -4.26
N GLU A 45 5.51 -15.64 -4.20
CA GLU A 45 4.52 -15.77 -3.13
C GLU A 45 5.17 -15.98 -1.76
N TYR A 46 6.25 -16.77 -1.69
CA TYR A 46 7.01 -16.94 -0.47
C TYR A 46 7.67 -15.64 0.00
N ASP A 47 8.26 -14.89 -0.93
CA ASP A 47 8.85 -13.57 -0.66
C ASP A 47 7.80 -12.57 -0.17
N PHE A 48 6.62 -12.54 -0.82
CA PHE A 48 5.48 -11.73 -0.39
C PHE A 48 5.06 -12.07 1.04
N ASN A 49 4.88 -13.36 1.35
CA ASN A 49 4.45 -13.79 2.68
C ASN A 49 5.48 -13.42 3.76
N ARG A 50 6.79 -13.58 3.47
CA ARG A 50 7.87 -13.20 4.38
C ARG A 50 7.89 -11.70 4.67
N LEU A 51 7.61 -10.87 3.66
CA LEU A 51 7.60 -9.43 3.79
C LEU A 51 6.35 -8.93 4.53
N PHE A 52 5.16 -9.39 4.14
CA PHE A 52 3.90 -8.69 4.44
C PHE A 52 2.84 -9.48 5.23
N VAL A 53 2.90 -10.82 5.29
CA VAL A 53 1.78 -11.65 5.82
C VAL A 53 2.16 -12.51 7.03
N GLY A 54 3.32 -13.15 7.02
CA GLY A 54 3.77 -14.07 8.08
C GLY A 54 3.80 -15.53 7.60
N PRO A 55 3.94 -16.52 8.51
CA PRO A 55 3.64 -16.47 9.95
C PRO A 55 4.78 -15.98 10.86
N GLN A 56 5.97 -15.71 10.31
CA GLN A 56 7.07 -15.12 11.07
C GLN A 56 6.89 -13.61 11.25
N ALA A 57 7.75 -12.99 12.05
CA ALA A 57 7.79 -11.53 12.15
C ALA A 57 8.00 -10.91 10.75
N LEU A 58 7.13 -9.96 10.41
CA LEU A 58 7.12 -9.32 9.10
C LEU A 58 8.37 -8.43 8.95
N LEU A 59 9.04 -8.56 7.80
CA LEU A 59 10.22 -7.73 7.49
C LEU A 59 9.82 -6.33 6.99
N ALA A 60 8.63 -6.20 6.42
CA ALA A 60 8.04 -4.94 6.01
C ALA A 60 6.53 -4.96 6.32
N PRO A 61 6.12 -4.81 7.59
CA PRO A 61 4.70 -4.85 7.96
C PRO A 61 3.89 -3.81 7.15
N PRO A 62 2.79 -4.17 6.48
CA PRO A 62 2.05 -3.23 5.61
C PRO A 62 1.10 -2.28 6.36
N TYR A 63 1.50 -1.80 7.54
CA TYR A 63 0.70 -0.97 8.44
C TYR A 63 1.48 0.28 8.86
N ALA A 64 0.85 1.45 8.87
CA ALA A 64 1.51 2.69 9.29
C ALA A 64 2.01 2.63 10.75
N SER A 65 1.22 2.03 11.64
CA SER A 65 1.53 1.85 13.07
C SER A 65 2.89 1.19 13.29
N ALA A 66 3.27 0.23 12.44
CA ALA A 66 4.56 -0.44 12.53
C ALA A 66 5.80 0.47 12.32
N TYR A 67 5.60 1.66 11.76
CA TYR A 67 6.67 2.63 11.46
C TYR A 67 6.54 3.96 12.20
N LEU A 68 5.34 4.28 12.68
CA LEU A 68 5.03 5.51 13.39
C LEU A 68 5.06 5.32 14.91
N GLU A 69 4.82 4.10 15.39
CA GLU A 69 4.70 3.82 16.82
C GLU A 69 5.92 3.10 17.37
N THR A 70 6.31 3.44 18.59
CA THR A 70 7.44 2.82 19.29
C THR A 70 7.09 1.50 19.95
N GLU A 71 5.80 1.28 20.24
CA GLU A 71 5.30 0.04 20.83
C GLU A 71 4.27 -0.59 19.90
N PRO A 72 4.37 -1.90 19.61
CA PRO A 72 3.42 -2.58 18.73
C PRO A 72 2.07 -2.72 19.45
N GLN A 73 1.15 -1.80 19.17
CA GLN A 73 -0.24 -1.86 19.61
C GLN A 73 -1.16 -2.22 18.44
N LEU A 74 -2.03 -3.22 18.63
CA LEU A 74 -3.08 -3.52 17.66
C LEU A 74 -4.08 -2.36 17.62
N MET A 75 -4.34 -1.80 16.44
CA MET A 75 -5.15 -0.58 16.24
C MET A 75 -4.60 0.63 16.99
N GLY A 76 -3.34 0.94 16.76
CA GLY A 76 -2.66 2.09 17.34
C GLY A 76 -3.24 3.45 16.94
N ASN A 77 -2.53 4.50 17.30
CA ASN A 77 -2.89 5.89 17.03
C ASN A 77 -3.07 6.14 15.52
N SER A 78 -2.19 5.61 14.66
CA SER A 78 -2.32 5.78 13.20
C SER A 78 -3.62 5.19 12.66
N THR A 79 -4.03 4.02 13.16
CA THR A 79 -5.30 3.40 12.82
C THR A 79 -6.47 4.31 13.20
N GLN A 80 -6.43 4.91 14.40
CA GLN A 80 -7.49 5.82 14.86
C GLN A 80 -7.51 7.14 14.07
N GLU A 81 -6.36 7.66 13.65
CA GLU A 81 -6.29 8.85 12.80
C GLU A 81 -7.01 8.64 11.47
N ILE A 82 -6.76 7.52 10.79
CA ILE A 82 -7.41 7.18 9.53
C ILE A 82 -8.91 6.95 9.74
N ARG A 83 -9.31 6.25 10.80
CA ARG A 83 -10.72 6.07 11.15
C ARG A 83 -11.43 7.40 11.42
N GLY A 84 -10.78 8.29 12.16
CA GLY A 84 -11.28 9.64 12.45
C GLY A 84 -11.48 10.45 11.17
N LEU A 85 -10.52 10.39 10.24
CA LEU A 85 -10.63 11.03 8.93
C LEU A 85 -11.82 10.48 8.13
N LEU A 86 -11.96 9.16 8.04
CA LEU A 86 -13.08 8.52 7.34
C LEU A 86 -14.42 8.99 7.92
N HIS A 87 -14.57 8.96 9.24
CA HIS A 87 -15.79 9.39 9.92
C HIS A 87 -16.09 10.88 9.70
N ALA A 88 -15.07 11.75 9.73
CA ALA A 88 -15.23 13.17 9.46
C ALA A 88 -15.74 13.45 8.03
N LEU A 89 -15.42 12.56 7.08
CA LEU A 89 -15.89 12.61 5.69
C LEU A 89 -17.21 11.85 5.45
N GLY A 90 -17.80 11.26 6.49
CA GLY A 90 -18.99 10.42 6.36
C GLY A 90 -18.74 9.08 5.65
N LEU A 91 -17.49 8.61 5.65
CA LEU A 91 -17.04 7.35 5.07
C LEU A 91 -16.81 6.30 6.16
N SER A 92 -16.86 5.02 5.79
CA SER A 92 -16.51 3.88 6.66
C SER A 92 -15.98 2.72 5.83
N VAL A 93 -15.15 1.88 6.44
CA VAL A 93 -14.69 0.62 5.85
C VAL A 93 -15.78 -0.44 6.05
N ARG A 94 -16.13 -1.20 5.00
CA ARG A 94 -17.20 -2.21 5.09
C ARG A 94 -16.90 -3.33 6.09
N ASP A 95 -15.63 -3.71 6.18
CA ASP A 95 -15.12 -4.77 7.05
C ASP A 95 -14.35 -4.18 8.25
N GLU A 96 -14.92 -3.12 8.83
CA GLU A 96 -14.36 -2.45 10.00
C GLU A 96 -14.00 -3.49 11.09
N ASN A 97 -12.78 -3.40 11.61
CA ASN A 97 -12.18 -4.28 12.64
C ASN A 97 -11.58 -5.63 12.19
N GLN A 98 -11.62 -6.00 10.91
CA GLN A 98 -10.90 -7.20 10.45
C GLN A 98 -9.43 -6.92 10.14
N ILE A 99 -9.18 -5.82 9.44
CA ILE A 99 -7.83 -5.32 9.11
C ILE A 99 -7.76 -3.89 9.67
N PRO A 100 -6.66 -3.52 10.35
CA PRO A 100 -6.44 -2.14 10.78
C PRO A 100 -6.58 -1.13 9.62
N ASP A 101 -7.27 -0.02 9.89
CA ASP A 101 -7.56 1.05 8.91
C ASP A 101 -6.29 1.71 8.33
N ASP A 102 -5.16 1.61 9.02
CA ASP A 102 -3.83 2.08 8.60
C ASP A 102 -3.05 1.04 7.77
N HIS A 103 -3.73 0.03 7.24
CA HIS A 103 -3.14 -0.88 6.27
C HIS A 103 -2.95 -0.17 4.93
N ILE A 104 -1.80 -0.40 4.27
CA ILE A 104 -1.42 0.27 3.02
C ILE A 104 -2.52 0.23 1.94
N SER A 105 -3.22 -0.90 1.82
CA SER A 105 -4.27 -1.07 0.83
C SER A 105 -5.44 -0.12 1.07
N TYR A 106 -5.83 0.08 2.33
CA TYR A 106 -6.91 1.00 2.68
C TYR A 106 -6.50 2.46 2.48
N GLU A 107 -5.27 2.83 2.83
CA GLU A 107 -4.77 4.19 2.57
C GLU A 107 -4.66 4.49 1.06
N ILE A 108 -4.21 3.52 0.25
CA ILE A 108 -4.22 3.65 -1.22
C ILE A 108 -5.67 3.82 -1.75
N GLU A 109 -6.62 3.04 -1.23
CA GLU A 109 -8.03 3.18 -1.62
C GLU A 109 -8.58 4.55 -1.24
N LEU A 110 -8.30 5.01 -0.02
CA LEU A 110 -8.70 6.32 0.46
C LEU A 110 -8.13 7.43 -0.43
N CYS A 111 -6.85 7.37 -0.82
CA CYS A 111 -6.28 8.32 -1.78
C CYS A 111 -7.08 8.37 -3.08
N LEU A 112 -7.47 7.23 -3.64
CA LEU A 112 -8.24 7.18 -4.89
C LEU A 112 -9.66 7.77 -4.73
N VAL A 113 -10.30 7.49 -3.59
CA VAL A 113 -11.60 8.09 -3.26
C VAL A 113 -11.47 9.60 -3.15
N LEU A 114 -10.48 10.09 -2.39
CA LEU A 114 -10.25 11.52 -2.18
C LEU A 114 -9.88 12.24 -3.47
N ILE A 115 -9.02 11.69 -4.32
CA ILE A 115 -8.69 12.26 -5.65
C ILE A 115 -9.96 12.43 -6.50
N LYS A 116 -10.86 11.43 -6.48
CA LYS A 116 -12.10 11.48 -7.25
C LYS A 116 -13.07 12.54 -6.71
N GLN A 117 -13.08 12.77 -5.39
CA GLN A 117 -13.99 13.69 -4.72
C GLN A 117 -13.43 15.11 -4.55
N ALA A 118 -12.11 15.29 -4.66
CA ALA A 118 -11.44 16.59 -4.50
C ALA A 118 -12.05 17.71 -5.36
N PRO A 119 -12.47 17.49 -6.61
CA PRO A 119 -13.12 18.54 -7.41
C PRO A 119 -14.52 18.95 -6.91
N GLN A 120 -15.15 18.15 -6.04
CA GLN A 120 -16.53 18.36 -5.58
C GLN A 120 -16.58 19.30 -4.37
N GLN A 121 -15.65 19.16 -3.42
CA GLN A 121 -15.62 19.94 -2.19
C GLN A 121 -14.19 20.14 -1.67
N PRO A 122 -13.82 21.33 -1.16
CA PRO A 122 -12.48 21.62 -0.64
C PRO A 122 -12.00 20.65 0.45
N ILE A 123 -12.92 20.18 1.30
CA ILE A 123 -12.60 19.27 2.41
C ILE A 123 -11.89 17.99 1.94
N TYR A 124 -12.23 17.47 0.75
CA TYR A 124 -11.58 16.28 0.20
C TYR A 124 -10.17 16.56 -0.31
N GLN A 125 -9.92 17.78 -0.80
CA GLN A 125 -8.58 18.20 -1.19
C GLN A 125 -7.67 18.39 0.03
N GLU A 126 -8.20 18.99 1.11
CA GLU A 126 -7.49 19.14 2.39
C GLU A 126 -7.19 17.77 3.01
N ALA A 127 -8.18 16.86 3.02
CA ALA A 127 -8.00 15.49 3.47
C ALA A 127 -6.94 14.73 2.67
N LEU A 128 -6.93 14.89 1.34
CA LEU A 128 -5.91 14.28 0.48
C LEU A 128 -4.51 14.83 0.77
N ALA A 129 -4.40 16.15 0.94
CA ALA A 129 -3.13 16.80 1.23
C ALA A 129 -2.56 16.30 2.57
N TRP A 130 -3.38 16.25 3.62
CA TRP A 130 -2.99 15.70 4.92
C TRP A 130 -2.60 14.22 4.82
N LEU A 131 -3.43 13.39 4.17
CA LEU A 131 -3.18 11.95 4.07
C LEU A 131 -1.83 11.67 3.40
N VAL A 132 -1.52 12.37 2.31
CA VAL A 132 -0.31 12.10 1.52
C VAL A 132 0.93 12.76 2.13
N SER A 133 0.82 14.00 2.60
CA SER A 133 1.98 14.76 3.11
C SER A 133 2.27 14.46 4.57
N ASP A 134 1.25 14.45 5.42
CA ASP A 134 1.39 14.39 6.88
C ASP A 134 1.16 13.00 7.46
N HIS A 135 0.44 12.10 6.79
CA HIS A 135 0.29 10.72 7.28
C HIS A 135 1.22 9.76 6.54
N MET A 136 0.94 9.49 5.26
CA MET A 136 1.72 8.58 4.41
C MET A 136 3.18 9.03 4.26
N GLY A 137 3.44 10.34 4.24
CA GLY A 137 4.79 10.92 4.14
C GLY A 137 5.74 10.48 5.26
N HIS A 138 5.23 10.14 6.45
CA HIS A 138 6.05 9.76 7.60
C HIS A 138 6.39 8.27 7.69
N TRP A 139 5.63 7.42 6.98
CA TRP A 139 5.75 5.96 7.10
C TRP A 139 6.03 5.26 5.76
N LEU A 140 5.38 5.68 4.67
CA LEU A 140 5.47 4.98 3.40
C LEU A 140 6.89 4.96 2.80
N PRO A 141 7.71 6.04 2.89
CA PRO A 141 9.11 5.97 2.47
C PRO A 141 9.94 4.92 3.23
N LYS A 142 9.68 4.75 4.54
CA LYS A 142 10.34 3.72 5.37
C LYS A 142 9.88 2.33 4.98
N PHE A 143 8.57 2.16 4.74
CA PHE A 143 8.00 0.90 4.25
C PHE A 143 8.61 0.49 2.90
N ILE A 144 8.69 1.41 1.94
CA ILE A 144 9.30 1.17 0.62
C ILE A 144 10.76 0.76 0.78
N ALA A 145 11.56 1.53 1.55
CA ALA A 145 12.97 1.24 1.75
C ALA A 145 13.20 -0.13 2.42
N ASN A 146 12.41 -0.46 3.44
CA ASN A 146 12.49 -1.77 4.10
C ASN A 146 12.11 -2.91 3.15
N SER A 147 11.05 -2.73 2.37
CA SER A 147 10.62 -3.72 1.38
C SER A 147 11.68 -3.95 0.30
N GLU A 148 12.28 -2.89 -0.23
CA GLU A 148 13.37 -2.97 -1.22
C GLU A 148 14.62 -3.67 -0.66
N ASN A 149 14.99 -3.37 0.58
CA ASN A 149 16.18 -3.98 1.21
C ASN A 149 16.00 -5.46 1.56
N GLN A 150 14.76 -5.90 1.78
CA GLN A 150 14.45 -7.24 2.29
C GLN A 150 13.86 -8.18 1.23
N ALA A 151 13.45 -7.66 0.07
CA ALA A 151 12.94 -8.45 -1.03
C ALA A 151 14.01 -9.39 -1.58
N GLN A 152 13.63 -10.63 -1.85
CA GLN A 152 14.53 -11.67 -2.38
C GLN A 152 14.25 -11.99 -3.85
N THR A 153 13.14 -11.50 -4.39
CA THR A 153 12.77 -11.72 -5.78
C THR A 153 12.77 -10.42 -6.58
N PRO A 154 13.18 -10.46 -7.86
CA PRO A 154 13.09 -9.29 -8.73
C PRO A 154 11.66 -8.76 -8.90
N LEU A 155 10.65 -9.63 -8.75
CA LEU A 155 9.25 -9.23 -8.84
C LEU A 155 8.86 -8.29 -7.70
N LEU A 156 9.20 -8.65 -6.46
CA LEU A 156 8.86 -7.84 -5.30
C LEU A 156 9.57 -6.49 -5.35
N LEU A 157 10.83 -6.45 -5.81
CA LEU A 157 11.55 -5.21 -6.09
C LEU A 157 10.88 -4.35 -7.17
N ALA A 158 10.35 -4.97 -8.24
CA ALA A 158 9.63 -4.23 -9.27
C ALA A 158 8.34 -3.60 -8.71
N ILE A 159 7.60 -4.32 -7.87
CA ILE A 159 6.35 -3.81 -7.28
C ILE A 159 6.60 -2.70 -6.26
N THR A 160 7.62 -2.83 -5.39
CA THR A 160 8.00 -1.74 -4.47
C THR A 160 8.42 -0.49 -5.24
N ARG A 161 9.11 -0.66 -6.38
CA ARG A 161 9.45 0.45 -7.27
C ARG A 161 8.22 1.11 -7.88
N VAL A 162 7.21 0.34 -8.30
CA VAL A 162 5.93 0.90 -8.78
C VAL A 162 5.25 1.71 -7.68
N LEU A 163 5.21 1.19 -6.44
CA LEU A 163 4.66 1.92 -5.30
C LEU A 163 5.41 3.24 -5.04
N SER A 164 6.74 3.21 -5.09
CA SER A 164 7.58 4.40 -4.95
C SER A 164 7.30 5.46 -6.03
N LEU A 165 7.19 5.05 -7.29
CA LEU A 165 6.86 5.96 -8.38
C LEU A 165 5.45 6.55 -8.23
N TRP A 166 4.47 5.72 -7.85
CA TRP A 166 3.11 6.16 -7.59
C TRP A 166 3.06 7.22 -6.48
N PHE A 167 3.74 6.97 -5.35
CA PHE A 167 3.73 7.89 -4.23
C PHE A 167 4.43 9.21 -4.54
N ASN A 168 5.58 9.16 -5.22
CA ASN A 168 6.29 10.35 -5.67
C ASN A 168 5.45 11.20 -6.65
N ASP A 169 4.73 10.55 -7.58
CA ASP A 169 3.84 11.27 -8.49
C ASP A 169 2.67 11.91 -7.75
N LEU A 170 2.11 11.20 -6.75
CA LEU A 170 1.03 11.72 -5.92
C LEU A 170 1.47 12.97 -5.14
N GLN A 171 2.62 12.91 -4.46
CA GLN A 171 3.18 14.06 -3.72
C GLN A 171 3.39 15.29 -4.62
N ARG A 172 3.90 15.10 -5.85
CA ARG A 172 4.08 16.21 -6.80
C ARG A 172 2.79 16.86 -7.27
N ARG A 173 1.67 16.12 -7.29
CA ARG A 173 0.38 16.64 -7.76
C ARG A 173 -0.37 17.42 -6.69
N ILE A 174 -0.07 17.17 -5.42
CA ILE A 174 -0.73 17.82 -4.28
C ILE A 174 0.09 18.96 -3.67
N SER A 175 1.40 19.05 -4.01
CA SER A 175 2.28 20.18 -3.68
C SER A 175 2.01 21.36 -4.60
#